data_AF-A0A448WWJ2-F1
#
_entry.id   AF-A0A448WWJ2-F1
#
_cell.length_a   1.000
_cell.length_b   1.000
_cell.length_c   1.000
_cell.angle_alpha   90.00
_cell.angle_beta   90.00
_cell.angle_gamma   90.00
#
_symmetry.space_group_name_H-M   'P 1'
#
loop_
_entity.id
_entity.type
_entity.pdbx_description
1 polymer ?
#
loop_
_entity_poly.entity_id
_entity_poly.type
_entity_poly.pdbx_seq_one_letter_code
_entity_poly.pdbx_strand_id
1 'polypeptide(L)'
;MPEFFEDTMSEWMLIHCQILQLDPCTTQLVNASASVVSESGIASGFGGSEEAGCLVEHVKSQVCDNIGLYASKYEEEFTPFLSGFVTDVWQMLLTTSQETRFDMLVGNAIEFLSSVVARPQHRHLFESPETLQSLCEKVILPNMHLRVNMKLP
;
A
#
# COMPACT_ATOMS: atom_id res chain seq x y z
N MET A 1 -12.35 16.95 8.78
CA MET A 1 -12.66 16.54 7.40
C MET A 1 -13.97 17.23 6.99
N PRO A 2 -14.25 17.52 5.70
CA PRO A 2 -15.56 18.03 5.32
C PRO A 2 -16.66 16.99 5.57
N GLU A 3 -17.84 17.40 6.04
CA GLU A 3 -18.96 16.50 6.41
C GLU A 3 -19.32 15.51 5.29
N PHE A 4 -19.32 15.94 4.03
CA PHE A 4 -19.59 15.06 2.89
C PHE A 4 -18.68 13.81 2.85
N PHE A 5 -17.39 13.95 3.19
CA PHE A 5 -16.46 12.82 3.20
C PHE A 5 -16.62 11.93 4.42
N GLU A 6 -17.18 12.47 5.50
CA GLU A 6 -17.55 11.72 6.70
C GLU A 6 -18.78 10.85 6.42
N ASP A 7 -19.81 11.46 5.84
CA ASP A 7 -21.07 10.81 5.44
C ASP A 7 -20.85 9.72 4.39
N THR A 8 -19.88 9.91 3.50
CA THR A 8 -19.54 8.96 2.42
C THR A 8 -18.32 8.11 2.71
N MET A 9 -17.75 8.15 3.92
CA MET A 9 -16.50 7.46 4.26
C MET A 9 -16.57 5.97 3.94
N SER A 10 -17.69 5.32 4.23
CA SER A 10 -17.88 3.89 3.98
C SER A 10 -17.75 3.52 2.50
N GLU A 11 -18.27 4.35 1.60
CA GLU A 11 -18.17 4.15 0.15
C GLU A 11 -16.72 4.30 -0.32
N TRP A 12 -16.03 5.35 0.15
CA TRP A 12 -14.62 5.57 -0.17
C TRP A 12 -13.72 4.46 0.36
N MET A 13 -13.94 4.00 1.59
CA MET A 13 -13.17 2.90 2.18
C MET A 13 -13.38 1.60 1.41
N LEU A 14 -14.60 1.35 0.93
CA LEU A 14 -14.88 0.19 0.08
C LEU A 14 -14.10 0.25 -1.23
N ILE A 15 -14.04 1.43 -1.89
CA ILE A 15 -13.25 1.64 -3.10
C ILE A 15 -11.75 1.41 -2.81
N HIS A 16 -11.24 1.94 -1.69
CA HIS A 16 -9.85 1.75 -1.30
C HIS A 16 -9.51 0.28 -1.03
N CYS A 17 -10.37 -0.48 -0.34
CA CYS A 17 -10.22 -1.93 -0.19
C CYS A 17 -10.16 -2.63 -1.55
N GLN A 18 -11.10 -2.33 -2.45
CA GLN A 18 -11.13 -2.94 -3.79
C GLN A 18 -9.84 -2.68 -4.57
N ILE A 19 -9.28 -1.47 -4.47
CA ILE A 19 -8.01 -1.12 -5.12
C ILE A 19 -6.85 -1.96 -4.56
N LEU A 20 -6.75 -2.07 -3.22
CA LEU A 20 -5.68 -2.86 -2.58
C LEU A 20 -5.78 -4.35 -2.95
N GLN A 21 -7.01 -4.86 -3.04
CA GLN A 21 -7.32 -6.26 -3.35
C GLN A 21 -7.32 -6.61 -4.85
N LEU A 22 -6.99 -5.67 -5.75
CA LEU A 22 -6.88 -5.96 -7.18
C LEU A 22 -5.92 -7.13 -7.42
N ASP A 23 -6.43 -8.14 -8.12
CA ASP A 23 -5.70 -9.36 -8.39
C ASP A 23 -4.51 -9.12 -9.35
N PRO A 24 -3.51 -10.02 -9.37
CA PRO A 24 -2.33 -9.83 -10.21
C PRO A 24 -2.63 -9.78 -11.71
N CYS A 25 -3.65 -10.51 -12.20
CA CYS A 25 -3.99 -10.52 -13.62
C CYS A 25 -4.58 -9.16 -14.04
N THR A 26 -5.55 -8.66 -13.28
CA THR A 26 -6.14 -7.33 -13.51
C THR A 26 -5.07 -6.23 -13.40
N THR A 27 -4.18 -6.33 -12.41
CA THR A 27 -3.05 -5.41 -12.23
C THR A 27 -2.16 -5.36 -13.47
N GLN A 28 -1.75 -6.53 -13.99
CA GLN A 28 -0.92 -6.62 -15.19
C GLN A 28 -1.63 -6.09 -16.43
N LEU A 29 -2.92 -6.38 -16.61
CA LEU A 29 -3.70 -5.88 -17.74
C LEU A 29 -3.79 -4.34 -17.73
N VAL A 30 -4.08 -3.74 -16.58
CA VAL A 30 -4.16 -2.28 -16.44
C VAL A 30 -2.80 -1.64 -16.72
N ASN A 31 -1.72 -2.13 -16.11
CA ASN A 31 -0.38 -1.62 -16.33
C ASN A 31 0.07 -1.76 -17.79
N ALA A 32 -0.20 -2.90 -18.43
CA ALA A 32 0.08 -3.10 -19.85
C ALA A 32 -0.67 -2.10 -20.72
N SER A 33 -1.95 -1.84 -20.43
CA SER A 33 -2.77 -0.87 -21.16
C SER A 33 -2.33 0.58 -20.95
N ALA A 34 -1.85 0.93 -19.75
CA ALA A 34 -1.29 2.26 -19.48
C ALA A 34 0.00 2.50 -20.29
N SER A 35 0.83 1.46 -20.41
CA SER A 35 2.11 1.53 -21.13
C SER A 35 1.95 1.76 -22.64
N VAL A 36 0.91 1.23 -23.29
CA VAL A 36 0.62 1.54 -24.72
C VAL A 36 0.09 2.95 -24.93
N VAL A 37 -0.53 3.58 -23.92
CA VAL A 37 -1.01 4.96 -24.03
C VAL A 37 0.14 5.97 -23.96
N SER A 38 1.20 5.67 -23.21
CA SER A 38 2.41 6.52 -23.11
C SER A 38 3.21 6.64 -24.42
N GLU A 39 3.10 5.68 -25.35
CA GLU A 39 3.71 5.79 -26.69
C GLU A 39 3.02 6.83 -27.61
N SER A 40 1.80 7.27 -27.25
CA SER A 40 1.01 8.22 -28.06
C SER A 40 1.31 9.71 -27.79
N GLY A 41 2.30 10.02 -26.94
CA GLY A 41 2.91 11.35 -26.87
C GLY A 41 2.14 12.43 -26.11
N ILE A 42 1.12 12.08 -25.31
CA ILE A 42 0.54 13.01 -24.33
C ILE A 42 1.24 12.76 -22.99
N ALA A 43 2.29 13.53 -22.72
CA ALA A 43 2.92 13.56 -21.40
C ALA A 43 1.89 14.11 -20.39
N SER A 44 1.12 13.22 -19.75
CA SER A 44 0.46 13.54 -18.49
C SER A 44 1.56 13.72 -17.44
N GLY A 45 1.45 14.75 -16.61
CA GLY A 45 2.49 15.21 -15.67
C GLY A 45 2.81 14.26 -14.51
N PHE A 46 2.72 12.95 -14.70
CA PHE A 46 3.13 11.92 -13.76
C PHE A 46 4.18 11.02 -14.41
N GLY A 47 5.44 11.26 -14.07
CA GLY A 47 6.49 10.22 -14.10
C GLY A 47 7.07 9.87 -15.46
N GLY A 48 8.32 9.43 -15.47
CA GLY A 48 9.05 9.04 -16.66
C GLY A 48 8.65 7.66 -17.18
N SER A 49 9.37 7.19 -18.21
CA SER A 49 9.16 5.91 -18.90
C SER A 49 9.14 4.65 -18.01
N GLU A 50 9.55 4.74 -16.74
CA GLU A 50 9.54 3.62 -15.78
C GLU A 50 8.21 3.49 -15.00
N GLU A 51 7.40 4.56 -14.92
CA GLU A 51 6.10 4.55 -14.23
C GLU A 51 4.97 3.87 -15.02
N ALA A 52 5.07 3.81 -16.35
CA ALA A 52 3.98 3.36 -17.22
C ALA A 52 3.58 1.89 -17.00
N GLY A 53 4.47 1.07 -16.42
CA GLY A 53 4.23 -0.33 -16.08
C GLY A 53 3.86 -0.60 -14.61
N CYS A 54 3.71 0.45 -13.78
CA CYS A 54 3.47 0.33 -12.34
C CYS A 54 2.34 1.27 -11.84
N LEU A 55 1.42 1.65 -12.72
CA LEU A 55 0.33 2.58 -12.40
C LEU A 55 -0.51 2.10 -11.21
N VAL A 56 -0.89 0.82 -11.22
CA VAL A 56 -1.71 0.23 -10.15
C VAL A 56 -0.97 0.27 -8.81
N GLU A 57 0.32 -0.02 -8.80
CA GLU A 57 1.16 0.01 -7.61
C GLU A 57 1.32 1.43 -7.08
N HIS A 58 1.42 2.43 -7.97
CA HIS A 58 1.40 3.83 -7.57
C HIS A 58 0.07 4.21 -6.89
N VAL A 59 -1.06 3.81 -7.47
CA VAL A 59 -2.38 4.06 -6.86
C VAL A 59 -2.49 3.35 -5.51
N LYS A 60 -2.07 2.08 -5.40
CA LYS A 60 -2.04 1.35 -4.13
C LYS A 60 -1.16 2.06 -3.08
N SER A 61 -0.04 2.65 -3.50
CA SER A 61 0.85 3.43 -2.62
C SER A 61 0.14 4.66 -2.05
N GLN A 62 -0.56 5.42 -2.91
CA GLN A 62 -1.34 6.58 -2.50
C GLN A 62 -2.51 6.19 -1.59
N VAL A 63 -3.14 5.02 -1.83
CA VAL A 63 -4.14 4.48 -0.92
C VAL A 63 -3.53 4.23 0.47
N CYS A 64 -2.33 3.64 0.56
CA CYS A 64 -1.64 3.44 1.83
C CYS A 64 -1.38 4.75 2.59
N ASP A 65 -0.98 5.82 1.90
CA ASP A 65 -0.81 7.14 2.51
C ASP A 65 -2.14 7.72 3.00
N ASN A 66 -3.19 7.61 2.18
CA ASN A 66 -4.52 8.12 2.52
C ASN A 66 -5.09 7.41 3.75
N ILE A 67 -5.04 6.08 3.81
CA ILE A 67 -5.52 5.33 4.98
C ILE A 67 -4.66 5.61 6.22
N GLY A 68 -3.36 5.90 6.07
CA GLY A 68 -2.53 6.39 7.17
C GLY A 68 -2.95 7.77 7.67
N LEU A 69 -3.37 8.66 6.77
CA LEU A 69 -3.96 9.94 7.14
C LEU A 69 -5.28 9.76 7.88
N TYR A 70 -6.16 8.88 7.41
CA TYR A 70 -7.43 8.57 8.08
C TYR A 70 -7.21 7.98 9.46
N ALA A 71 -6.36 6.97 9.59
CA ALA A 71 -5.99 6.36 10.87
C ALA A 71 -5.35 7.35 11.86
N SER A 72 -4.72 8.42 11.36
CA SER A 72 -4.04 9.39 12.21
C SER A 72 -4.85 10.62 12.58
N LYS A 73 -5.66 11.16 11.66
CA LYS A 73 -6.41 12.41 11.84
C LYS A 73 -7.91 12.23 12.06
N TYR A 74 -8.48 11.11 11.64
CA TYR A 74 -9.92 10.84 11.61
C TYR A 74 -10.20 9.45 12.20
N GLU A 75 -9.56 9.18 13.34
CA GLU A 75 -9.52 7.84 13.93
C GLU A 75 -10.89 7.37 14.40
N GLU A 76 -11.73 8.26 14.92
CA GLU A 76 -13.05 7.91 15.47
C GLU A 76 -13.94 7.28 14.38
N GLU A 77 -13.95 7.90 13.21
CA GLU A 77 -14.74 7.50 12.05
C GLU A 77 -14.07 6.34 11.29
N PHE A 78 -12.73 6.29 11.28
CA PHE A 78 -11.96 5.28 10.54
C PHE A 78 -11.81 3.94 11.28
N THR A 79 -11.93 3.92 12.61
CA THR A 79 -11.74 2.72 13.45
C THR A 79 -12.48 1.46 12.95
N PRO A 80 -13.75 1.53 12.49
CA PRO A 80 -14.46 0.36 11.97
C PRO A 80 -13.79 -0.31 10.77
N PHE A 81 -13.04 0.44 9.95
CA PHE A 81 -12.40 -0.04 8.73
C PHE A 81 -10.95 -0.47 8.96
N LEU A 82 -10.31 0.02 10.03
CA LEU A 82 -8.89 -0.13 10.29
C LEU A 82 -8.41 -1.59 10.26
N SER A 83 -9.14 -2.50 10.91
CA SER A 83 -8.77 -3.93 10.96
C SER A 83 -8.76 -4.59 9.57
N GLY A 84 -9.70 -4.21 8.70
CA GLY A 84 -9.77 -4.65 7.31
C GLY A 84 -8.56 -4.15 6.53
N PHE A 85 -8.25 -2.84 6.63
CA PHE A 85 -7.09 -2.27 5.95
C PHE A 85 -5.75 -2.83 6.41
N VAL A 86 -5.58 -3.08 7.71
CA VAL A 86 -4.38 -3.77 8.21
C VAL A 86 -4.22 -5.13 7.55
N THR A 87 -5.31 -5.89 7.42
CA THR A 87 -5.30 -7.21 6.76
C THR A 87 -5.02 -7.10 5.26
N ASP A 88 -5.67 -6.16 4.57
CA ASP A 88 -5.51 -5.97 3.12
C ASP A 88 -4.10 -5.53 2.75
N VAL A 89 -3.54 -4.55 3.47
CA VAL A 89 -2.16 -4.10 3.26
C VAL A 89 -1.18 -5.23 3.57
N TRP A 90 -1.46 -6.07 4.56
CA TRP A 90 -0.66 -7.25 4.85
C TRP A 90 -0.62 -8.22 3.68
N GLN A 91 -1.79 -8.61 3.16
CA GLN A 91 -1.89 -9.55 2.03
C GLN A 91 -1.27 -8.97 0.76
N MET A 92 -1.43 -7.67 0.54
CA MET A 92 -0.78 -6.97 -0.56
C MET A 92 0.75 -7.06 -0.45
N LEU A 93 1.33 -6.78 0.72
CA LEU A 93 2.78 -6.88 0.92
C LEU A 93 3.31 -8.30 0.68
N LEU A 94 2.56 -9.33 1.07
CA LEU A 94 2.92 -10.74 0.85
C LEU A 94 2.90 -11.16 -0.63
N THR A 95 2.17 -10.45 -1.47
CA THR A 95 2.01 -10.75 -2.90
C THR A 95 2.82 -9.82 -3.80
N THR A 96 3.38 -8.74 -3.24
CA THR A 96 4.20 -7.77 -3.97
C THR A 96 5.59 -8.35 -4.26
N SER A 97 6.06 -8.19 -5.50
CA SER A 97 7.40 -8.63 -5.93
C SER A 97 8.51 -7.77 -5.30
N GLN A 98 9.72 -8.31 -5.19
CA GLN A 98 10.89 -7.63 -4.58
C GLN A 98 11.66 -6.75 -5.58
N GLU A 99 10.98 -6.22 -6.58
CA GLU A 99 11.61 -5.35 -7.57
C GLU A 99 11.67 -3.90 -7.05
N THR A 100 12.78 -3.21 -7.31
CA THR A 100 13.02 -1.83 -6.83
C THR A 100 11.94 -0.83 -7.24
N ARG A 101 11.24 -1.09 -8.34
CA ARG A 101 10.11 -0.27 -8.81
C ARG A 101 8.91 -0.28 -7.85
N PHE A 102 8.84 -1.24 -6.93
CA PHE A 102 7.79 -1.35 -5.93
C PHE A 102 8.20 -0.81 -4.55
N ASP A 103 9.41 -0.26 -4.40
CA ASP A 103 9.93 0.23 -3.12
C ASP A 103 9.03 1.31 -2.49
N MET A 104 8.42 2.18 -3.31
CA MET A 104 7.50 3.21 -2.83
C MET A 104 6.24 2.61 -2.20
N LEU A 105 5.61 1.66 -2.89
CA LEU A 105 4.44 0.94 -2.38
C LEU A 105 4.76 0.22 -1.07
N VAL A 106 5.88 -0.51 -1.05
CA VAL A 106 6.32 -1.27 0.13
C VAL A 106 6.63 -0.31 1.28
N GLY A 107 7.30 0.81 1.02
CA GLY A 107 7.62 1.84 2.00
C GLY A 107 6.37 2.41 2.66
N ASN A 108 5.43 2.90 1.85
CA ASN A 108 4.19 3.52 2.35
C ASN A 108 3.30 2.52 3.09
N ALA A 109 3.22 1.28 2.62
CA ALA A 109 2.49 0.20 3.29
C ALA A 109 3.08 -0.14 4.66
N ILE A 110 4.42 -0.24 4.76
CA ILE A 110 5.11 -0.48 6.05
C ILE A 110 4.94 0.73 6.97
N GLU A 111 5.01 1.96 6.45
CA GLU A 111 4.80 3.17 7.23
C GLU A 111 3.38 3.23 7.81
N PHE A 112 2.36 2.90 7.02
CA PHE A 112 0.99 2.75 7.50
C PHE A 112 0.91 1.74 8.66
N LEU A 113 1.36 0.49 8.46
CA LEU A 113 1.33 -0.55 9.49
C LEU A 113 2.09 -0.13 10.76
N SER A 114 3.25 0.52 10.57
CA SER A 114 4.08 1.05 11.67
C SER A 114 3.35 2.13 12.47
N SER A 115 2.62 3.02 11.78
CA SER A 115 1.83 4.08 12.42
C SER A 115 0.68 3.52 13.27
N VAL A 116 0.08 2.41 12.83
CA VAL A 116 -1.02 1.75 13.54
C VAL A 116 -0.50 0.99 14.76
N VAL A 117 0.56 0.20 14.62
CA VAL A 117 1.11 -0.60 15.73
C VAL A 117 1.72 0.27 16.84
N ALA A 118 2.18 1.49 16.51
CA ALA A 118 2.66 2.45 17.49
C ALA A 118 1.56 2.91 18.48
N ARG A 119 0.27 2.74 18.12
CA ARG A 119 -0.87 3.11 18.96
C ARG A 119 -1.24 1.94 19.88
N PRO A 120 -1.19 2.10 21.21
CA PRO A 120 -1.45 1.00 22.15
C PRO A 120 -2.80 0.30 21.96
N GLN A 121 -3.84 1.07 21.60
CA GLN A 121 -5.20 0.54 21.40
C GLN A 121 -5.32 -0.41 20.20
N HIS A 122 -4.46 -0.27 19.20
CA HIS A 122 -4.47 -1.10 17.98
C HIS A 122 -3.45 -2.23 18.01
N ARG A 123 -2.69 -2.37 19.10
CA ARG A 123 -1.67 -3.41 19.26
C ARG A 123 -2.23 -4.82 19.07
N HIS A 124 -3.48 -5.03 19.49
CA HIS A 124 -4.20 -6.30 19.34
C HIS A 124 -4.34 -6.76 17.87
N LEU A 125 -4.33 -5.82 16.91
CA LEU A 125 -4.36 -6.14 15.47
C LEU A 125 -3.07 -6.81 14.98
N PHE A 126 -1.98 -6.70 15.76
CA PHE A 126 -0.66 -7.26 15.45
C PHE A 126 -0.24 -8.38 16.41
N GLU A 127 -1.14 -8.87 17.25
CA GLU A 127 -0.82 -9.89 18.26
C GLU A 127 -0.74 -11.32 17.70
N SER A 128 -1.20 -11.57 16.46
CA SER A 128 -1.01 -12.87 15.82
C SER A 128 0.48 -13.08 15.49
N PRO A 129 1.15 -14.04 16.15
CA PRO A 129 2.56 -14.31 15.90
C PRO A 129 2.78 -14.88 14.50
N GLU A 130 1.81 -15.60 13.92
CA GLU A 130 1.91 -16.13 12.55
C GLU A 130 1.93 -15.01 11.51
N THR A 131 1.09 -13.99 11.71
CA THR A 131 1.03 -12.80 10.87
C THR A 131 2.39 -12.12 10.91
N LEU A 132 2.82 -11.63 12.08
CA LEU A 132 4.11 -10.94 12.26
C LEU A 132 5.32 -11.73 11.72
N GLN A 133 5.38 -13.04 11.98
CA GLN A 133 6.44 -13.89 11.46
C GLN A 133 6.45 -13.91 9.93
N SER A 134 5.29 -14.07 9.29
CA SER A 134 5.17 -14.06 7.82
C SER A 134 5.65 -12.75 7.19
N LEU A 135 5.35 -11.59 7.79
CA LEU A 135 5.87 -10.30 7.29
C LEU A 135 7.37 -10.15 7.52
N CYS A 136 7.86 -10.50 8.72
CA CYS A 136 9.28 -10.48 9.00
C CYS A 136 10.04 -11.32 7.97
N GLU A 137 9.58 -12.55 7.70
CA GLU A 137 10.27 -13.49 6.81
C GLU A 137 10.12 -13.17 5.32
N LYS A 138 8.93 -12.73 4.88
CA LYS A 138 8.62 -12.57 3.45
C LYS A 138 8.78 -11.16 2.92
N VAL A 139 8.76 -10.16 3.81
CA VAL A 139 8.75 -8.75 3.41
C VAL A 139 9.93 -8.02 4.03
N ILE A 140 10.12 -8.05 5.35
CA ILE A 140 11.17 -7.26 6.02
C ILE A 140 12.56 -7.87 5.74
N LEU A 141 12.75 -9.17 5.94
CA LEU A 141 14.05 -9.82 5.75
C LEU A 141 14.53 -9.70 4.29
N PRO A 142 13.73 -9.99 3.25
CA PRO A 142 14.21 -9.86 1.88
C PRO A 142 14.53 -8.41 1.49
N ASN A 143 13.73 -7.44 1.96
CA ASN A 143 14.03 -6.02 1.74
C ASN A 143 15.26 -5.53 2.53
N MET A 144 15.57 -6.13 3.69
CA MET A 144 16.81 -5.85 4.42
C MET A 144 18.06 -6.40 3.71
N HIS A 145 17.98 -7.59 3.10
CA HIS A 145 19.11 -8.21 2.40
C HIS A 145 19.52 -7.43 1.14
N LEU A 146 18.63 -6.63 0.56
CA LEU A 146 18.95 -5.70 -0.53
C LEU A 146 19.87 -4.53 -0.10
N ARG A 147 19.96 -4.22 1.20
CA ARG A 147 20.78 -3.10 1.70
C ARG A 147 22.13 -3.48 2.29
N VAL A 148 22.36 -4.75 2.65
CA VAL A 148 23.68 -5.20 3.17
C VAL A 148 24.76 -5.24 2.08
N ASN A 149 24.37 -5.21 0.80
CA ASN A 149 25.31 -5.08 -0.31
C ASN A 149 25.81 -3.64 -0.57
N MET A 150 25.38 -2.64 0.21
CA MET A 150 26.03 -1.33 0.23
C MET A 150 27.00 -1.23 1.43
N LYS A 151 28.25 -1.65 1.17
CA LYS A 151 29.49 -1.34 1.91
C LYS A 151 29.44 -1.51 3.43
N LEU A 152 29.98 -2.64 3.90
CA LEU A 152 30.83 -2.58 5.10
C LEU A 152 32.10 -1.77 4.74
N PRO A 153 32.46 -0.72 5.52
CA PRO A 153 33.83 -0.22 5.54
C PRO A 153 34.80 -1.22 6.18
#